data_AF-A0A956ZHR6-F1
#
_entry.id   AF-A0A956ZHR6-F1
#
_cell.length_a   1.000
_cell.length_b   1.000
_cell.length_c   1.000
_cell.angle_alpha   90.00
_cell.angle_beta   90.00
_cell.angle_gamma   90.00
#
_symmetry.space_group_name_H-M   'P 1'
#
loop_
_entity.id
_entity.type
_entity.pdbx_description
1 polymer ?
#
loop_
_entity_poly.entity_id
_entity_poly.type
_entity_poly.pdbx_seq_one_letter_code
_entity_poly.pdbx_strand_id
1 'polypeptide(L)'
;AAKMGMVGFMNTLKLEGEKYNINVHCLGPAAATRMTENLMPQERLDQMSPDHVAPVVAFLGSSSCTESGLVIEAAGGHYNRAQMVKGPGVDFDTNDFKSVDWVEENWGKITSLEGAQAMWGMGQTREEHYAAKG
;
A
#
# COMPACT_ATOMS: atom_id res chain seq x y z
N ALA A 1 5.76 14.68 -1.33
CA ALA A 1 5.13 14.82 0.00
C ALA A 1 3.63 14.54 -0.05
N ALA A 2 2.79 15.43 -0.61
CA ALA A 2 1.32 15.33 -0.51
C ALA A 2 0.72 13.97 -0.89
N LYS A 3 1.12 13.36 -2.01
CA LYS A 3 0.58 12.08 -2.48
C LYS A 3 0.81 10.92 -1.48
N MET A 4 2.00 10.83 -0.90
CA MET A 4 2.28 9.82 0.14
C MET A 4 1.56 10.14 1.47
N GLY A 5 1.26 11.41 1.74
CA GLY A 5 0.39 11.81 2.84
C GLY A 5 -1.00 11.18 2.75
N MET A 6 -1.57 11.05 1.54
CA MET A 6 -2.86 10.36 1.33
C MET A 6 -2.80 8.88 1.70
N VAL A 7 -1.69 8.19 1.44
CA VAL A 7 -1.50 6.78 1.84
C VAL A 7 -1.47 6.66 3.37
N GLY A 8 -0.78 7.57 4.06
CA GLY A 8 -0.80 7.64 5.52
C GLY A 8 -2.20 7.91 6.09
N PHE A 9 -2.93 8.86 5.49
CA PHE A 9 -4.30 9.18 5.88
C PHE A 9 -5.25 7.98 5.71
N MET A 10 -5.19 7.33 4.55
CA MET A 10 -5.94 6.10 4.27
C MET A 10 -5.64 4.99 5.28
N ASN A 11 -4.37 4.81 5.68
CA ASN A 11 -3.99 3.79 6.66
C ASN A 11 -4.62 3.99 8.04
N THR A 12 -4.95 5.23 8.39
CA THR A 12 -5.71 5.53 9.62
C THR A 12 -7.20 5.24 9.39
N LEU A 13 -7.76 5.79 8.31
CA LEU A 13 -9.19 5.67 8.04
C LEU A 13 -9.65 4.22 7.79
N LYS A 14 -8.82 3.36 7.19
CA LYS A 14 -9.18 1.95 6.99
C LYS A 14 -9.46 1.22 8.30
N LEU A 15 -8.78 1.62 9.39
CA LEU A 15 -8.94 1.03 10.72
C LEU A 15 -10.16 1.63 11.42
N GLU A 16 -10.32 2.95 11.38
CA GLU A 16 -11.44 3.64 12.04
C GLU A 16 -12.80 3.38 11.37
N GLY A 17 -12.80 3.24 10.04
CA GLY A 17 -13.99 2.99 9.22
C GLY A 17 -14.49 1.55 9.27
N GLU A 18 -13.65 0.61 9.71
CA GLU A 18 -13.93 -0.82 9.67
C GLU A 18 -15.22 -1.21 10.43
N LYS A 19 -15.39 -0.72 11.66
CA LYS A 19 -16.60 -0.96 12.48
C LYS A 19 -17.89 -0.40 11.86
N TYR A 20 -17.77 0.46 10.85
CA TYR A 20 -18.89 1.07 10.14
C TYR A 20 -19.05 0.53 8.72
N ASN A 21 -18.30 -0.50 8.34
CA ASN A 21 -18.27 -1.03 6.98
C ASN A 21 -17.89 0.05 5.94
N ILE A 22 -16.97 0.95 6.30
CA ILE A 22 -16.42 1.98 5.43
C ILE A 22 -15.04 1.52 4.95
N ASN A 23 -14.95 1.18 3.68
CA ASN A 23 -13.69 0.81 3.03
C ASN A 23 -12.98 2.06 2.50
N VAL A 24 -11.66 2.11 2.69
CA VAL A 24 -10.84 3.25 2.26
C VAL A 24 -9.62 2.74 1.52
N HIS A 25 -9.38 3.31 0.35
CA HIS A 25 -8.31 2.92 -0.56
C HIS A 25 -7.57 4.15 -1.09
N CYS A 26 -6.36 3.93 -1.59
CA CYS A 26 -5.65 4.88 -2.43
C CYS A 26 -5.51 4.31 -3.84
N LEU A 27 -5.67 5.18 -4.82
CA LEU A 27 -5.40 4.88 -6.22
C LEU A 27 -4.25 5.77 -6.69
N GLY A 28 -3.23 5.16 -7.29
CA GLY A 28 -2.19 5.81 -8.07
C GLY A 28 -2.50 5.67 -9.56
N PRO A 29 -3.33 6.56 -10.13
CA PRO A 29 -3.67 6.48 -11.55
C PRO A 29 -2.57 7.09 -12.40
N ALA A 30 -2.34 6.52 -13.58
CA ALA A 30 -1.65 7.20 -14.66
C ALA A 30 -2.47 7.10 -15.95
N ALA A 31 -2.80 8.26 -16.51
CA ALA A 31 -3.58 8.40 -17.74
C ALA A 31 -3.05 9.59 -18.55
N ALA A 32 -3.35 9.62 -19.84
CA ALA A 32 -3.17 10.78 -20.71
C ALA A 32 -4.23 11.82 -20.34
N THR A 33 -3.74 12.95 -19.81
CA THR A 33 -4.55 14.08 -19.39
C THR A 33 -3.78 15.36 -19.70
N ARG A 34 -4.46 16.51 -19.64
CA ARG A 34 -3.79 17.82 -19.73
C ARG A 34 -2.62 17.99 -18.74
N MET A 35 -2.67 17.30 -17.58
CA MET A 35 -1.59 17.35 -16.58
C MET A 35 -0.36 16.51 -16.95
N THR A 36 -0.53 15.50 -17.81
CA THR A 36 0.48 14.48 -18.13
C THR A 36 0.96 14.50 -19.57
N GLU A 37 0.32 15.29 -20.45
CA GLU A 37 0.59 15.37 -21.90
C GLU A 37 2.04 15.73 -22.26
N ASN A 38 2.75 16.48 -21.40
CA ASN A 38 4.14 16.88 -21.64
C ASN A 38 5.16 16.05 -20.86
N LEU A 39 4.72 14.99 -20.15
CA LEU A 39 5.58 14.17 -19.28
C LEU A 39 6.05 12.88 -19.94
N MET A 40 5.47 12.49 -21.07
CA MET A 40 5.68 11.18 -21.70
C MET A 40 5.65 11.31 -23.23
N PRO A 41 6.34 10.41 -23.98
CA PRO A 41 6.24 10.36 -25.43
C PRO A 41 4.80 10.09 -25.89
N GLN A 42 4.44 10.62 -27.08
CA GLN A 42 3.09 10.49 -27.64
C GLN A 42 2.63 9.03 -27.75
N GLU A 43 3.51 8.14 -28.22
CA GLU A 43 3.24 6.69 -28.34
C GLU A 43 2.77 6.05 -27.02
N ARG A 44 3.26 6.54 -25.89
CA ARG A 44 2.81 6.08 -24.57
C ARG A 44 1.46 6.70 -24.20
N LEU A 45 1.28 8.00 -24.44
CA LEU A 45 0.02 8.69 -24.16
C LEU A 45 -1.17 8.06 -24.90
N ASP A 46 -0.94 7.61 -26.14
CA ASP A 46 -1.96 6.95 -26.97
C ASP A 46 -2.51 5.67 -26.32
N GLN A 47 -1.73 5.01 -25.46
CA GLN A 47 -2.13 3.80 -24.73
C GLN A 47 -2.69 4.09 -23.33
N MET A 48 -2.68 5.35 -22.89
CA MET A 48 -3.01 5.73 -21.51
C MET A 48 -4.40 6.35 -21.39
N SER A 49 -5.39 5.85 -22.12
CA SER A 49 -6.78 6.33 -21.96
C SER A 49 -7.23 6.25 -20.48
N PRO A 50 -7.90 7.29 -19.94
CA PRO A 50 -8.54 7.23 -18.63
C PRO A 50 -9.53 6.07 -18.45
N ASP A 51 -10.05 5.50 -19.55
CA ASP A 51 -10.93 4.33 -19.53
C ASP A 51 -10.24 3.07 -18.98
N HIS A 52 -8.91 3.04 -18.98
CA HIS A 52 -8.14 1.98 -18.32
C HIS A 52 -8.05 2.17 -16.79
N VAL A 53 -8.53 3.29 -16.25
CA VAL A 53 -8.53 3.57 -14.80
C VAL A 53 -9.93 3.46 -14.22
N ALA A 54 -10.94 3.90 -14.98
CA ALA A 54 -12.33 3.98 -14.54
C ALA A 54 -12.90 2.67 -13.93
N PRO A 55 -12.64 1.46 -14.48
CA PRO A 55 -13.17 0.22 -13.92
C PRO A 55 -12.67 -0.06 -12.50
N VAL A 56 -11.41 0.25 -12.21
CA VAL A 56 -10.83 0.05 -10.86
C VAL A 56 -11.47 0.99 -9.85
N VAL A 57 -11.68 2.26 -10.22
CA VAL A 57 -12.39 3.22 -9.37
C VAL A 57 -13.80 2.72 -9.05
N ALA A 58 -14.53 2.28 -10.08
CA ALA A 58 -15.88 1.77 -9.92
C ALA A 58 -15.93 0.52 -9.03
N PHE A 59 -14.99 -0.42 -9.21
CA PHE A 59 -14.90 -1.62 -8.38
C PHE A 59 -14.59 -1.30 -6.91
N LEU A 60 -13.58 -0.47 -6.64
CA LEU A 60 -13.20 -0.08 -5.28
C LEU A 60 -14.30 0.67 -4.53
N GLY A 61 -15.18 1.39 -5.24
CA GLY A 61 -16.35 2.06 -4.66
C GLY A 61 -17.61 1.19 -4.59
N SER A 62 -17.58 -0.04 -5.11
CA SER A 62 -18.74 -0.93 -5.15
C SER A 62 -18.88 -1.76 -3.88
N SER A 63 -20.09 -2.25 -3.62
CA SER A 63 -20.35 -3.21 -2.54
C SER A 63 -19.68 -4.57 -2.73
N SER A 64 -19.18 -4.86 -3.94
CA SER A 64 -18.46 -6.11 -4.24
C SER A 64 -17.01 -6.09 -3.74
N CYS A 65 -16.43 -4.90 -3.51
CA CYS A 65 -15.11 -4.79 -2.91
C CYS A 65 -15.24 -4.87 -1.38
N THR A 66 -14.92 -6.04 -0.82
CA THR A 66 -14.96 -6.31 0.63
C THR A 66 -13.61 -6.02 1.30
N GLU A 67 -12.62 -5.58 0.53
CA GLU A 67 -11.30 -5.22 1.04
C GLU A 67 -11.25 -3.75 1.46
N SER A 68 -10.26 -3.39 2.29
CA SER A 68 -9.93 -2.02 2.63
C SER A 68 -8.41 -1.89 2.74
N GLY A 69 -7.89 -0.66 2.71
CA GLY A 69 -6.46 -0.42 2.87
C GLY A 69 -5.60 -0.71 1.65
N LEU A 70 -6.19 -0.73 0.45
CA LEU A 70 -5.45 -1.03 -0.78
C LEU A 70 -4.79 0.24 -1.33
N VAL A 71 -3.57 0.11 -1.85
CA VAL A 71 -2.96 1.08 -2.76
C VAL A 71 -2.88 0.40 -4.12
N ILE A 72 -3.74 0.82 -5.05
CA ILE A 72 -3.81 0.23 -6.39
C ILE A 72 -3.14 1.17 -7.38
N GLU A 73 -2.38 0.62 -8.32
CA GLU A 73 -1.87 1.36 -9.47
C GLU A 73 -2.60 0.87 -10.72
N ALA A 74 -3.07 1.81 -11.54
CA ALA A 74 -3.80 1.53 -12.77
C ALA A 74 -3.31 2.48 -13.87
N ALA A 75 -2.80 1.91 -14.96
CA ALA A 75 -2.25 2.68 -16.08
C ALA A 75 -2.20 1.84 -17.36
N GLY A 76 -2.76 2.33 -18.46
CA GLY A 76 -2.59 1.72 -19.80
C GLY A 76 -2.86 0.22 -19.89
N GLY A 77 -3.87 -0.27 -19.15
CA GLY A 77 -4.22 -1.70 -19.09
C GLY A 77 -3.38 -2.53 -18.11
N HIS A 78 -2.41 -1.93 -17.42
CA HIS A 78 -1.65 -2.56 -16.34
C HIS A 78 -2.27 -2.22 -14.97
N TYR A 79 -2.44 -3.25 -14.13
CA TYR A 79 -3.05 -3.14 -12.81
C TYR A 79 -2.19 -3.88 -11.80
N ASN A 80 -1.79 -3.21 -10.72
CA ASN A 80 -1.05 -3.84 -9.64
C ASN A 80 -1.51 -3.29 -8.28
N ARG A 81 -0.96 -3.88 -7.23
CA ARG A 81 -1.06 -3.37 -5.88
C ARG A 81 0.32 -2.99 -5.36
N ALA A 82 0.44 -1.77 -4.85
CA ALA A 82 1.55 -1.35 -4.01
C ALA A 82 1.20 -1.58 -2.53
N GLN A 83 2.21 -1.90 -1.72
CA GLN A 83 2.00 -2.16 -0.29
C GLN A 83 3.27 -1.92 0.52
N MET A 84 3.11 -1.36 1.71
CA MET A 84 4.15 -1.37 2.73
C MET A 84 4.18 -2.74 3.43
N VAL A 85 5.36 -3.34 3.48
CA VAL A 85 5.61 -4.61 4.17
C VAL A 85 6.54 -4.40 5.35
N LYS A 86 6.46 -5.27 6.34
CA LYS A 86 7.35 -5.29 7.51
C LYS A 86 8.21 -6.55 7.44
N GLY A 87 9.54 -6.39 7.46
CA GLY A 87 10.47 -7.50 7.62
C GLY A 87 10.38 -8.13 9.03
N PRO A 88 10.90 -9.36 9.22
CA PRO A 88 10.85 -10.04 10.51
C PRO A 88 11.63 -9.29 11.61
N GLY A 89 12.69 -8.57 11.25
CA GLY A 89 13.53 -7.84 12.20
C GLY A 89 14.39 -8.77 13.05
N VAL A 90 14.80 -8.28 14.22
CA VAL A 90 15.61 -9.02 15.20
C VAL A 90 15.03 -8.79 16.58
N ASP A 91 14.68 -9.87 17.26
CA ASP A 91 14.27 -9.84 18.66
C ASP A 91 15.48 -9.84 19.58
N PHE A 92 15.37 -9.17 20.72
CA PHE A 92 16.40 -9.11 21.75
C PHE A 92 15.79 -9.09 23.14
N ASP A 93 16.58 -9.43 24.15
CA ASP A 93 16.16 -9.28 25.54
C ASP A 93 15.94 -7.80 25.87
N THR A 94 14.72 -7.45 26.24
CA THR A 94 14.31 -6.08 26.58
C THR A 94 15.04 -5.51 27.81
N ASN A 95 15.68 -6.35 28.63
CA ASN A 95 16.50 -5.91 29.76
C ASN A 95 17.95 -5.55 29.37
N ASP A 96 18.35 -5.85 28.12
CA ASP A 96 19.70 -5.61 27.61
C ASP A 96 19.69 -4.52 26.53
N PHE A 97 20.03 -3.29 26.92
CA PHE A 97 20.06 -2.13 26.03
C PHE A 97 21.22 -2.21 25.02
N LYS A 98 20.88 -2.05 23.75
CA LYS A 98 21.85 -2.22 22.65
C LYS A 98 22.63 -0.95 22.37
N SER A 99 23.94 -1.11 22.15
CA SER A 99 24.82 -0.04 21.69
C SER A 99 24.59 0.25 20.21
N VAL A 100 25.17 1.36 19.74
CA VAL A 100 25.23 1.68 18.30
C VAL A 100 25.98 0.58 17.55
N ASP A 101 27.12 0.11 18.07
CA ASP A 101 27.90 -0.97 17.47
C ASP A 101 27.07 -2.24 17.25
N TRP A 102 26.22 -2.62 18.22
CA TRP A 102 25.32 -3.77 18.05
C TRP A 102 24.32 -3.56 16.91
N VAL A 103 23.80 -2.34 16.74
CA VAL A 103 22.89 -1.99 15.64
C VAL A 103 23.62 -2.09 14.30
N GLU A 104 24.86 -1.61 14.23
CA GLU A 104 25.70 -1.69 13.03
C GLU A 104 25.98 -3.15 12.66
N GLU A 105 26.37 -3.99 13.62
CA GLU A 105 26.61 -5.43 13.43
C GLU A 105 25.37 -6.19 12.96
N ASN A 106 24.17 -5.76 13.35
CA ASN A 106 22.90 -6.41 13.01
C ASN A 106 22.11 -5.69 11.92
N TRP A 107 22.63 -4.62 11.33
CA TRP A 107 21.89 -3.74 10.40
C TRP A 107 21.31 -4.50 9.21
N GLY A 108 22.05 -5.47 8.67
CA GLY A 108 21.58 -6.31 7.56
C GLY A 108 20.35 -7.15 7.91
N LYS A 109 20.24 -7.64 9.16
CA LYS A 109 19.06 -8.37 9.62
C LYS A 109 17.89 -7.43 9.91
N ILE A 110 18.16 -6.27 10.52
CA ILE A 110 17.16 -5.24 10.85
C ILE A 110 16.46 -4.73 9.58
N THR A 111 17.21 -4.53 8.50
CA THR A 111 16.70 -3.98 7.24
C THR A 111 16.27 -5.03 6.22
N SER A 112 16.44 -6.33 6.53
CA SER A 112 16.04 -7.41 5.63
C SER A 112 14.53 -7.40 5.37
N LEU A 113 14.15 -7.57 4.11
CA LEU A 113 12.78 -7.82 3.68
C LEU A 113 12.54 -9.30 3.33
N GLU A 114 13.51 -10.17 3.55
CA GLU A 114 13.31 -11.61 3.41
C GLU A 114 12.28 -12.09 4.45
N GLY A 115 11.20 -12.70 3.97
CA GLY A 115 10.05 -13.05 4.81
C GLY A 115 9.16 -11.88 5.22
N ALA A 116 9.28 -10.71 4.57
CA ALA A 116 8.44 -9.56 4.90
C ALA A 116 6.95 -9.82 4.63
N GLN A 117 6.11 -9.31 5.52
CA GLN A 117 4.67 -9.50 5.47
C GLN A 117 3.91 -8.19 5.31
N ALA A 118 2.74 -8.30 4.69
CA ALA A 118 1.74 -7.27 4.61
C ALA A 118 1.14 -6.97 5.98
N MET A 119 1.15 -5.71 6.42
CA MET A 119 0.56 -5.34 7.72
C MET A 119 -0.87 -4.79 7.55
N TRP A 120 -1.78 -5.21 8.43
CA TRP A 120 -3.09 -4.56 8.57
C TRP A 120 -2.97 -3.35 9.50
N GLY A 121 -2.51 -3.60 10.72
CA GLY A 121 -2.31 -2.61 11.78
C GLY A 121 -1.07 -2.94 12.61
N MET A 122 -1.00 -2.38 13.82
CA MET A 122 0.11 -2.64 14.73
C MET A 122 0.05 -4.09 15.23
N GLY A 123 1.09 -4.87 14.91
CA GLY A 123 1.21 -6.25 15.39
C GLY A 123 0.28 -7.28 14.72
N GLN A 124 -0.48 -6.89 13.69
CA GLN A 124 -1.38 -7.79 12.97
C GLN A 124 -1.10 -7.71 11.48
N THR A 125 -0.82 -8.85 10.87
CA THR A 125 -0.68 -8.98 9.42
C THR A 125 -2.04 -8.86 8.72
N ARG A 126 -2.01 -8.54 7.43
CA ARG A 126 -3.22 -8.52 6.60
C ARG A 126 -3.85 -9.90 6.52
N GLU A 127 -3.05 -10.95 6.42
CA GLU A 127 -3.52 -12.33 6.34
C GLU A 127 -4.28 -12.72 7.61
N GLU A 128 -3.70 -12.50 8.79
CA GLU A 128 -4.36 -12.75 10.08
C GLU A 128 -5.66 -11.97 10.22
N HIS A 129 -5.67 -10.71 9.77
CA HIS A 129 -6.87 -9.87 9.82
C HIS A 129 -8.05 -10.44 9.03
N TYR A 130 -7.80 -10.84 7.78
CA TYR A 130 -8.87 -11.42 6.96
C TYR A 130 -9.24 -12.85 7.37
N ALA A 131 -8.28 -13.62 7.90
CA ALA A 131 -8.58 -14.92 8.48
C ALA A 131 -9.52 -14.82 9.69
N ALA A 132 -9.37 -13.79 10.53
CA ALA A 132 -10.24 -13.55 11.68
C ALA A 132 -11.67 -13.07 11.31
N LYS A 133 -11.90 -12.69 10.05
CA LYS A 133 -13.22 -12.25 9.55
C LYS A 133 -14.06 -13.36 8.91
N GLY A 134 -13.45 -14.51 8.60
CA GLY A 134 -14.12 -15.69 8.01
C GLY A 134 -14.56 -16.68 9.07
#